data_AF-A0A962XNP6-F1
#
_entry.id   AF-A0A962XNP6-F1
#
_cell.length_a   1.000
_cell.length_b   1.000
_cell.length_c   1.000
_cell.angle_alpha   90.00
_cell.angle_beta   90.00
_cell.angle_gamma   90.00
#
_symmetry.space_group_name_H-M   'P 1'
#
loop_
_entity.id
_entity.type
_entity.pdbx_description
1 polymer ?
#
loop_
_entity_poly.entity_id
_entity_poly.type
_entity_poly.pdbx_seq_one_letter_code
_entity_poly.pdbx_strand_id
1 'polypeptide(L)'
;MGEHTRHIAGLDFVSDVGGNADALERLLAKMGYVKFEEIYRHPEGRILVQPGDLFDGLHQNVRVYDILRPMVEEGHARVINGNHEVLHICFARGIFEEGPVCNPPFMRKVLRTTLDEIVAGSSLHREMTGWLQTLPLMITFKDAGVRTAHACYDELAERILLPYRDEGGALSEAVYDKFSRRIMTPSFEGSLGEELVASAVNRVVNGPEIKLPSEYFLDFGKGEGVRHFVRPYYWRDVDRMFPFERLFREGREAAIGDDPLERDKFFTALCGQVEGGLHARQERMPTIVGHFSLAQAPHINADKLLCVDYTDRLTAYRVDVDAARDENGHHIFHEDNLVWVPF
;
A
#
# COMPACT_ATOMS: atom_id res chain seq x y z
N MET A 1 37.40 -1.50 -10.58
CA MET A 1 36.32 -1.27 -11.56
C MET A 1 35.44 -0.21 -10.95
N GLY A 2 35.38 0.98 -11.56
CA GLY A 2 34.61 2.08 -10.99
C GLY A 2 33.12 1.75 -11.02
N GLU A 3 32.42 2.00 -9.92
CA GLU A 3 30.96 2.06 -9.91
C GLU A 3 30.55 3.16 -10.89
N HIS A 4 30.12 2.76 -12.09
CA HIS A 4 29.35 3.66 -12.94
C HIS A 4 28.01 3.86 -12.25
N THR A 5 27.94 4.88 -11.40
CA THR A 5 26.68 5.35 -10.82
C THR A 5 25.78 5.73 -12.00
N ARG A 6 24.73 4.94 -12.22
CA ARG A 6 23.75 5.20 -13.28
C ARG A 6 23.16 6.57 -13.02
N HIS A 7 23.20 7.46 -14.01
CA HIS A 7 22.53 8.75 -13.92
C HIS A 7 21.01 8.51 -13.75
N ILE A 8 20.43 9.01 -12.67
CA ILE A 8 18.99 8.97 -12.41
C ILE A 8 18.44 10.38 -12.63
N ALA A 9 17.60 10.57 -13.65
CA ALA A 9 16.98 11.87 -13.92
C ALA A 9 15.75 12.16 -13.05
N GLY A 10 15.06 11.13 -12.57
CA GLY A 10 13.83 11.28 -11.82
C GLY A 10 13.22 9.95 -11.37
N LEU A 11 12.18 10.07 -10.55
CA LEU A 11 11.36 8.98 -10.04
C LEU A 11 9.92 9.20 -10.53
N ASP A 12 9.28 8.16 -11.04
CA ASP A 12 7.89 8.20 -11.48
C ASP A 12 7.07 7.21 -10.63
N PHE A 13 6.26 7.73 -9.71
CA PHE A 13 5.50 6.93 -8.72
C PHE A 13 4.15 6.53 -9.28
N VAL A 14 3.82 5.24 -9.35
CA VAL A 14 2.52 4.70 -9.80
C VAL A 14 2.08 3.58 -8.86
N SER A 15 0.86 3.64 -8.32
CA SER A 15 0.37 2.64 -7.37
C SER A 15 -0.87 1.91 -7.89
N ASP A 16 -1.24 0.81 -7.21
CA ASP A 16 -2.54 0.15 -7.32
C ASP A 16 -2.89 -0.23 -8.78
N VAL A 17 -1.94 -0.89 -9.44
CA VAL A 17 -2.13 -1.41 -10.80
C VAL A 17 -3.24 -2.46 -10.81
N GLY A 18 -3.38 -3.22 -9.71
CA GLY A 18 -4.52 -4.11 -9.46
C GLY A 18 -4.75 -5.13 -10.57
N GLY A 19 -3.67 -5.63 -11.19
CA GLY A 19 -3.75 -6.54 -12.32
C GLY A 19 -4.16 -5.91 -13.65
N ASN A 20 -4.10 -4.58 -13.84
CA ASN A 20 -4.39 -3.92 -15.14
C ASN A 20 -3.11 -3.61 -15.93
N ALA A 21 -2.53 -4.65 -16.56
CA ALA A 21 -1.31 -4.50 -17.35
C ALA A 21 -1.48 -3.54 -18.53
N ASP A 22 -2.65 -3.51 -19.18
CA ASP A 22 -2.91 -2.60 -20.30
C ASP A 22 -2.86 -1.12 -19.86
N ALA A 23 -3.44 -0.77 -18.71
CA ALA A 23 -3.34 0.58 -18.17
C ALA A 23 -1.90 0.94 -17.78
N LEU A 24 -1.16 -0.01 -17.19
CA LEU A 24 0.24 0.17 -16.86
C LEU A 24 1.08 0.50 -18.10
N GLU A 25 0.94 -0.27 -19.18
CA GLU A 25 1.67 -0.02 -20.43
C GLU A 25 1.28 1.31 -21.09
N ARG A 26 -0.02 1.66 -21.10
CA ARG A 26 -0.47 2.97 -21.60
C ARG A 26 0.15 4.12 -20.80
N LEU A 27 0.23 3.99 -19.47
CA LEU A 27 0.82 5.00 -18.61
C LEU A 27 2.34 5.10 -18.81
N LEU A 28 3.04 3.95 -18.87
CA LEU A 28 4.47 3.89 -19.16
C LEU A 28 4.80 4.59 -20.50
N ALA A 29 4.06 4.28 -21.56
CA ALA A 29 4.21 4.92 -22.86
C ALA A 29 3.95 6.44 -22.77
N LYS A 30 2.90 6.85 -22.06
CA LYS A 30 2.57 8.27 -21.84
C LYS A 30 3.66 9.02 -21.08
N MET A 31 4.33 8.36 -20.13
CA MET A 31 5.44 8.91 -19.35
C MET A 31 6.79 8.86 -20.09
N GLY A 32 6.85 8.27 -21.29
CA GLY A 32 8.06 8.22 -22.12
C GLY A 32 8.94 6.98 -21.91
N TYR A 33 8.46 5.96 -21.20
CA TYR A 33 9.16 4.68 -21.12
C TYR A 33 9.08 3.95 -22.47
N VAL A 34 10.18 3.29 -22.83
CA VAL A 34 10.29 2.49 -24.05
C VAL A 34 10.63 1.04 -23.67
N LYS A 35 10.07 0.09 -24.42
CA LYS A 35 10.36 -1.33 -24.26
C LYS A 35 11.58 -1.70 -25.10
N PHE A 36 12.63 -2.20 -24.46
CA PHE A 36 13.85 -2.69 -25.10
C PHE A 36 14.15 -4.10 -24.58
N GLU A 37 14.27 -5.07 -25.48
CA GLU A 37 14.50 -6.49 -25.11
C GLU A 37 13.52 -6.99 -24.03
N GLU A 38 12.24 -6.70 -24.23
CA GLU A 38 11.14 -7.01 -23.30
C GLU A 38 11.08 -6.20 -21.99
N ILE A 39 12.06 -5.35 -21.70
CA ILE A 39 12.13 -4.58 -20.45
C ILE A 39 11.81 -3.10 -20.73
N TYR A 40 10.87 -2.55 -19.97
CA TYR A 40 10.59 -1.11 -20.02
C TYR A 40 11.68 -0.31 -19.31
N ARG A 41 12.16 0.75 -19.96
CA ARG A 41 13.12 1.70 -19.39
C ARG A 41 12.88 3.11 -19.92
N HIS A 42 13.17 4.12 -19.10
CA HIS A 42 13.09 5.51 -19.54
C HIS A 42 14.43 5.93 -20.18
N PRO A 43 14.45 6.52 -21.39
CA PRO A 43 15.68 6.94 -22.08
C PRO A 43 16.58 7.89 -21.26
N GLU A 44 15.96 8.74 -20.43
CA GLU A 44 16.67 9.68 -19.55
C GLU A 44 17.14 9.05 -18.22
N GLY A 45 16.90 7.75 -18.01
CA GLY A 45 17.29 7.06 -16.77
C GLY A 45 16.36 7.31 -15.58
N ARG A 46 15.08 7.60 -15.82
CA ARG A 46 14.07 7.66 -14.76
C ARG A 46 13.74 6.27 -14.22
N ILE A 47 13.43 6.20 -12.93
CA ILE A 47 13.09 4.97 -12.22
C ILE A 47 11.60 4.94 -11.91
N LEU A 48 10.92 3.86 -12.31
CA LEU A 48 9.54 3.65 -11.91
C LEU A 48 9.50 3.27 -10.43
N VAL A 49 8.67 3.90 -9.62
CA VAL A 49 8.44 3.52 -8.23
C VAL A 49 7.01 3.01 -8.10
N GLN A 50 6.83 1.79 -7.61
CA GLN A 50 5.52 1.16 -7.48
C GLN A 50 5.19 0.94 -5.99
N PRO A 51 4.26 1.74 -5.41
CA PRO A 51 3.85 1.65 -4.00
C PRO A 51 2.85 0.53 -3.63
N GLY A 52 3.04 -0.71 -4.07
CA GLY A 52 2.20 -1.86 -3.70
C GLY A 52 0.88 -2.00 -4.46
N ASP A 53 0.17 -3.09 -4.16
CA ASP A 53 -1.07 -3.54 -4.80
C ASP A 53 -0.91 -3.67 -6.33
N LEU A 54 0.06 -4.51 -6.69
CA LEU A 54 0.34 -4.92 -8.06
C LEU A 54 -0.79 -5.75 -8.64
N PHE A 55 -1.32 -6.61 -7.76
CA PHE A 55 -2.18 -7.71 -8.11
C PHE A 55 -3.57 -7.56 -7.48
N ASP A 56 -4.46 -8.35 -8.05
CA ASP A 56 -5.86 -8.52 -7.73
C ASP A 56 -6.77 -7.31 -7.94
N GLY A 57 -8.06 -7.60 -8.13
CA GLY A 57 -9.10 -6.62 -8.49
C GLY A 57 -9.50 -6.73 -9.96
N LEU A 58 -8.52 -6.80 -10.87
CA LEU A 58 -8.72 -7.02 -12.30
C LEU A 58 -7.97 -8.28 -12.78
N HIS A 59 -7.89 -8.44 -14.10
CA HIS A 59 -7.32 -9.59 -14.79
C HIS A 59 -6.13 -9.11 -15.63
N GLN A 60 -5.03 -9.87 -15.66
CA GLN A 60 -3.66 -9.59 -16.18
C GLN A 60 -2.59 -9.53 -15.06
N ASN A 61 -2.81 -10.19 -13.93
CA ASN A 61 -1.88 -10.24 -12.78
C ASN A 61 -0.51 -10.82 -13.15
N VAL A 62 -0.47 -11.93 -13.90
CA VAL A 62 0.79 -12.52 -14.38
C VAL A 62 1.53 -11.55 -15.31
N ARG A 63 0.80 -10.81 -16.15
CA ARG A 63 1.42 -9.86 -17.07
C ARG A 63 1.97 -8.63 -16.36
N VAL A 64 1.32 -8.16 -15.28
CA VAL A 64 1.88 -7.10 -14.42
C VAL A 64 3.20 -7.57 -13.79
N TYR A 65 3.24 -8.82 -13.30
CA TYR A 65 4.46 -9.43 -12.79
C TYR A 65 5.58 -9.49 -13.84
N ASP A 66 5.27 -9.98 -15.04
CA ASP A 66 6.21 -10.10 -16.16
C ASP A 66 6.75 -8.73 -16.64
N ILE A 67 5.99 -7.64 -16.43
CA ILE A 67 6.45 -6.28 -16.70
C ILE A 67 7.38 -5.78 -15.59
N LEU A 68 6.95 -5.85 -14.33
CA LEU A 68 7.62 -5.16 -13.23
C LEU A 68 8.84 -5.90 -12.70
N ARG A 69 8.82 -7.23 -12.64
CA ARG A 69 9.94 -8.01 -12.13
C ARG A 69 11.25 -7.74 -12.89
N PRO A 70 11.32 -7.87 -14.24
CA PRO A 70 12.56 -7.59 -14.95
C PRO A 70 12.98 -6.11 -14.87
N MET A 71 12.02 -5.18 -14.76
CA MET A 71 12.36 -3.77 -14.51
C MET A 71 13.06 -3.59 -13.14
N VAL A 72 12.63 -4.31 -12.11
CA VAL A 72 13.29 -4.28 -10.79
C VAL A 72 14.67 -4.92 -10.86
N GLU A 73 14.78 -6.11 -11.45
CA GLU A 73 16.04 -6.86 -11.58
C GLU A 73 17.12 -6.06 -12.35
N GLU A 74 16.73 -5.33 -13.40
CA GLU A 74 17.63 -4.46 -14.18
C GLU A 74 17.77 -3.03 -13.61
N GLY A 75 17.18 -2.78 -12.44
CA GLY A 75 17.28 -1.50 -11.74
C GLY A 75 16.61 -0.32 -12.46
N HIS A 76 15.57 -0.57 -13.24
CA HIS A 76 14.67 0.40 -13.88
C HIS A 76 13.40 0.68 -13.07
N ALA A 77 13.12 -0.14 -12.06
CA ALA A 77 12.02 0.05 -11.11
C ALA A 77 12.43 -0.18 -9.65
N ARG A 78 11.61 0.32 -8.73
CA ARG A 78 11.60 0.00 -7.30
C ARG A 78 10.16 -0.32 -6.92
N VAL A 79 9.92 -1.49 -6.35
CA VAL A 79 8.59 -1.94 -5.95
C VAL A 79 8.62 -2.21 -4.45
N ILE A 80 7.55 -1.82 -3.75
CA ILE A 80 7.30 -2.22 -2.36
C ILE A 80 6.04 -3.10 -2.30
N ASN A 81 5.93 -3.93 -1.27
CA ASN A 81 4.71 -4.73 -1.08
C ASN A 81 3.55 -3.89 -0.52
N GLY A 82 2.37 -4.07 -1.11
CA GLY A 82 1.09 -3.64 -0.55
C GLY A 82 0.42 -4.72 0.30
N ASN A 83 -0.85 -4.52 0.65
CA ASN A 83 -1.58 -5.53 1.42
C ASN A 83 -1.84 -6.79 0.59
N HIS A 84 -2.04 -6.67 -0.72
CA HIS A 84 -2.23 -7.82 -1.60
C HIS A 84 -0.99 -8.70 -1.68
N GLU A 85 0.19 -8.11 -1.89
CA GLU A 85 1.44 -8.86 -1.96
C GLU A 85 1.76 -9.55 -0.63
N VAL A 86 1.60 -8.85 0.51
CA VAL A 86 1.77 -9.48 1.82
C VAL A 86 0.77 -10.63 2.03
N LEU A 87 -0.47 -10.49 1.55
CA LEU A 87 -1.47 -11.54 1.65
C LEU A 87 -1.13 -12.75 0.77
N HIS A 88 -0.57 -12.56 -0.43
CA HIS A 88 -0.02 -13.64 -1.27
C HIS A 88 1.13 -14.39 -0.57
N ILE A 89 2.07 -13.65 0.03
CA ILE A 89 3.18 -14.24 0.81
C ILE A 89 2.64 -15.11 1.96
N CYS A 90 1.62 -14.63 2.67
CA CYS A 90 0.98 -15.38 3.73
C CYS A 90 0.24 -16.59 3.19
N PHE A 91 -0.55 -16.41 2.14
CA PHE A 91 -1.36 -17.47 1.53
C PHE A 91 -0.49 -18.64 1.05
N ALA A 92 0.67 -18.35 0.45
CA ALA A 92 1.66 -19.36 0.08
C ALA A 92 2.11 -20.18 1.28
N ARG A 93 2.45 -19.55 2.41
CA ARG A 93 2.86 -20.26 3.64
C ARG A 93 1.79 -21.22 4.15
N GLY A 94 0.52 -20.82 4.11
CA GLY A 94 -0.60 -21.67 4.51
C GLY A 94 -0.89 -22.84 3.55
N ILE A 95 -0.23 -22.89 2.40
CA ILE A 95 -0.21 -24.07 1.51
C ILE A 95 0.97 -24.99 1.86
N PHE A 96 2.11 -24.42 2.25
CA PHE A 96 3.39 -25.14 2.35
C PHE A 96 3.76 -25.59 3.77
N GLU A 97 3.14 -25.06 4.84
CA GLU A 97 3.36 -25.54 6.21
C GLU A 97 2.57 -26.85 6.48
N GLU A 98 3.26 -27.90 6.97
CA GLU A 98 2.62 -29.14 7.42
C GLU A 98 1.89 -28.92 8.77
N GLY A 99 0.56 -28.91 8.77
CA GLY A 99 -0.24 -28.75 10.00
C GLY A 99 -1.72 -28.42 9.75
N PRO A 100 -2.54 -28.20 10.81
CA PRO A 100 -3.95 -27.83 10.68
C PRO A 100 -4.18 -26.37 10.25
N VAL A 101 -3.11 -25.63 9.93
CA VAL A 101 -3.19 -24.22 9.55
C VAL A 101 -3.65 -24.15 8.11
N CYS A 102 -4.95 -23.88 7.91
CA CYS A 102 -5.54 -23.70 6.60
C CYS A 102 -5.76 -22.22 6.33
N ASN A 103 -5.54 -21.81 5.08
CA ASN A 103 -5.86 -20.46 4.63
C ASN A 103 -7.33 -20.12 4.93
N PRO A 104 -7.61 -19.03 5.69
CA PRO A 104 -8.96 -18.56 5.90
C PRO A 104 -9.70 -18.29 4.58
N PRO A 105 -11.03 -18.53 4.51
CA PRO A 105 -11.80 -18.35 3.27
C PRO A 105 -11.68 -16.97 2.63
N PHE A 106 -11.52 -15.91 3.45
CA PHE A 106 -11.41 -14.54 2.94
C PHE A 106 -10.16 -14.34 2.06
N MET A 107 -9.05 -15.02 2.33
CA MET A 107 -7.82 -14.85 1.55
C MET A 107 -8.06 -15.23 0.09
N ARG A 108 -8.73 -16.36 -0.16
CA ARG A 108 -9.08 -16.78 -1.52
C ARG A 108 -10.06 -15.82 -2.21
N LYS A 109 -10.90 -15.11 -1.46
CA LYS A 109 -11.78 -14.08 -2.02
C LYS A 109 -10.98 -12.86 -2.50
N VAL A 110 -10.04 -12.39 -1.68
CA VAL A 110 -9.19 -11.23 -1.99
C VAL A 110 -8.24 -11.55 -3.14
N LEU A 111 -7.57 -12.71 -3.09
CA LEU A 111 -6.56 -13.13 -4.06
C LEU A 111 -7.14 -13.81 -5.30
N ARG A 112 -8.47 -13.75 -5.49
CA ARG A 112 -9.19 -14.60 -6.43
C ARG A 112 -8.67 -14.45 -7.85
N THR A 113 -8.54 -13.23 -8.33
CA THR A 113 -8.21 -12.96 -9.73
C THR A 113 -6.80 -13.42 -10.09
N THR A 114 -5.83 -13.32 -9.18
CA THR A 114 -4.52 -13.94 -9.39
C THR A 114 -4.62 -15.46 -9.38
N LEU A 115 -5.35 -16.04 -8.42
CA LEU A 115 -5.51 -17.49 -8.29
C LEU A 115 -6.35 -18.13 -9.42
N ASP A 116 -7.13 -17.33 -10.16
CA ASP A 116 -7.81 -17.74 -11.39
C ASP A 116 -6.83 -17.80 -12.59
N GLU A 117 -5.76 -16.99 -12.57
CA GLU A 117 -4.71 -17.00 -13.60
C GLU A 117 -3.62 -18.03 -13.34
N ILE A 118 -3.28 -18.27 -12.06
CA ILE A 118 -2.22 -19.21 -11.66
C ILE A 118 -2.71 -20.22 -10.62
N VAL A 119 -2.30 -21.48 -10.79
CA VAL A 119 -2.65 -22.52 -9.83
C VAL A 119 -1.90 -22.29 -8.52
N ALA A 120 -2.64 -22.21 -7.41
CA ALA A 120 -2.08 -22.13 -6.06
C ALA A 120 -1.06 -23.26 -5.80
N GLY A 121 0.14 -22.91 -5.38
CA GLY A 121 1.21 -23.89 -5.14
C GLY A 121 1.93 -24.40 -6.40
N SER A 122 1.65 -23.86 -7.58
CA SER A 122 2.46 -24.09 -8.79
C SER A 122 3.90 -23.53 -8.67
N SER A 123 4.76 -23.85 -9.64
CA SER A 123 6.11 -23.27 -9.73
C SER A 123 6.06 -21.76 -9.88
N LEU A 124 5.22 -21.24 -10.78
CA LEU A 124 5.06 -19.81 -11.00
C LEU A 124 4.52 -19.10 -9.75
N HIS A 125 3.53 -19.69 -9.06
CA HIS A 125 3.05 -19.13 -7.79
C HIS A 125 4.17 -19.01 -6.75
N ARG A 126 4.99 -20.05 -6.59
CA ARG A 126 6.15 -20.01 -5.66
C ARG A 126 7.17 -18.95 -6.07
N GLU A 127 7.44 -18.84 -7.36
CA GLU A 127 8.39 -17.87 -7.91
C GLU A 127 7.91 -16.42 -7.68
N MET A 128 6.64 -16.15 -7.96
CA MET A 128 6.01 -14.85 -7.68
C MET A 128 6.07 -14.52 -6.19
N THR A 129 5.62 -15.42 -5.31
CA THR A 129 5.63 -15.16 -3.86
C THR A 129 7.04 -15.04 -3.30
N GLY A 130 8.00 -15.78 -3.85
CA GLY A 130 9.41 -15.68 -3.48
C GLY A 130 10.00 -14.33 -3.87
N TRP A 131 9.68 -13.82 -5.06
CA TRP A 131 10.04 -12.46 -5.48
C TRP A 131 9.42 -11.39 -4.58
N LEU A 132 8.13 -11.52 -4.23
CA LEU A 132 7.47 -10.59 -3.31
C LEU A 132 8.17 -10.53 -1.94
N GLN A 133 8.68 -11.65 -1.44
CA GLN A 133 9.43 -11.67 -0.18
C GLN A 133 10.74 -10.87 -0.23
N THR A 134 11.30 -10.62 -1.42
CA THR A 134 12.52 -9.80 -1.58
C THR A 134 12.24 -8.31 -1.67
N LEU A 135 10.97 -7.89 -1.66
CA LEU A 135 10.58 -6.49 -1.78
C LEU A 135 10.49 -5.81 -0.39
N PRO A 136 10.93 -4.55 -0.27
CA PRO A 136 10.73 -3.76 0.95
C PRO A 136 9.25 -3.40 1.17
N LEU A 137 8.91 -2.94 2.38
CA LEU A 137 7.58 -2.36 2.65
C LEU A 137 7.53 -0.83 2.51
N MET A 138 8.69 -0.17 2.62
CA MET A 138 8.83 1.29 2.60
C MET A 138 10.18 1.67 2.02
N ILE A 139 10.25 2.78 1.30
CA ILE A 139 11.49 3.31 0.74
C ILE A 139 11.54 4.83 0.99
N THR A 140 12.70 5.32 1.43
CA THR A 140 13.00 6.75 1.44
C THR A 140 14.07 7.06 0.39
N PHE A 141 13.74 7.93 -0.56
CA PHE A 141 14.66 8.47 -1.55
C PHE A 141 15.24 9.78 -1.03
N LYS A 142 16.24 9.68 -0.13
CA LYS A 142 16.85 10.85 0.54
C LYS A 142 17.33 11.90 -0.46
N ASP A 143 18.00 11.44 -1.51
CA ASP A 143 18.54 12.33 -2.55
C ASP A 143 17.46 13.01 -3.37
N ALA A 144 16.20 12.57 -3.34
CA ALA A 144 15.07 13.23 -4.01
C ALA A 144 14.13 13.94 -3.02
N GLY A 145 14.37 13.84 -1.72
CA GLY A 145 13.52 14.47 -0.72
C GLY A 145 12.09 13.91 -0.64
N VAL A 146 11.87 12.66 -1.08
CA VAL A 146 10.57 11.99 -1.09
C VAL A 146 10.64 10.56 -0.54
N ARG A 147 9.54 10.05 0.01
CA ARG A 147 9.41 8.68 0.51
C ARG A 147 8.09 8.03 0.09
N THR A 148 8.02 6.71 0.21
CA THR A 148 6.82 5.94 -0.15
C THR A 148 6.61 4.72 0.74
N ALA A 149 5.35 4.42 0.98
CA ALA A 149 4.79 3.26 1.63
C ALA A 149 3.47 2.95 0.93
N HIS A 150 2.96 1.72 1.01
CA HIS A 150 1.71 1.42 0.31
C HIS A 150 0.52 2.21 0.86
N ALA A 151 0.26 2.13 2.16
CA ALA A 151 -0.87 2.84 2.77
C ALA A 151 -0.44 3.95 3.73
N CYS A 152 0.59 3.75 4.56
CA CYS A 152 1.02 4.76 5.53
C CYS A 152 2.52 4.67 5.82
N TYR A 153 3.24 5.78 5.66
CA TYR A 153 4.64 5.85 6.06
C TYR A 153 4.75 6.18 7.56
N ASP A 154 4.67 5.15 8.41
CA ASP A 154 4.76 5.30 9.86
C ASP A 154 6.22 5.16 10.35
N GLU A 155 6.79 6.24 10.87
CA GLU A 155 8.19 6.28 11.34
C GLU A 155 8.44 5.36 12.55
N LEU A 156 7.43 5.10 13.38
CA LEU A 156 7.55 4.15 14.47
C LEU A 156 7.56 2.72 13.92
N ALA A 157 6.69 2.40 12.96
CA ALA A 157 6.70 1.13 12.26
C ALA A 157 8.04 0.91 11.55
N GLU A 158 8.61 1.95 10.92
CA GLU A 158 9.94 1.88 10.31
C GLU A 158 11.02 1.47 11.33
N ARG A 159 11.02 2.10 12.52
CA ARG A 159 11.97 1.78 13.60
C ARG A 159 11.75 0.38 14.18
N ILE A 160 10.51 -0.05 14.35
CA ILE A 160 10.16 -1.39 14.84
C ILE A 160 10.63 -2.47 13.85
N LEU A 161 10.48 -2.20 12.55
CA LEU A 161 10.80 -3.17 11.49
C LEU A 161 12.28 -3.18 11.11
N LEU A 162 13.03 -2.11 11.39
CA LEU A 162 14.45 -1.98 11.04
C LEU A 162 15.33 -3.20 11.41
N PRO A 163 15.22 -3.80 12.61
CA PRO A 163 16.04 -4.96 12.99
C PRO A 163 15.73 -6.24 12.21
N TYR A 164 14.64 -6.27 11.46
CA TYR A 164 14.16 -7.44 10.73
C TYR A 164 14.35 -7.31 9.22
N ARG A 165 15.00 -6.23 8.75
CA ARG A 165 15.24 -5.97 7.33
C ARG A 165 16.63 -6.41 6.92
N ASP A 166 16.76 -6.87 5.68
CA ASP A 166 18.05 -6.99 5.02
C ASP A 166 18.53 -5.64 4.45
N GLU A 167 19.67 -5.65 3.75
CA GLU A 167 20.24 -4.45 3.12
C GLU A 167 19.34 -3.86 2.01
N GLY A 168 18.51 -4.70 1.37
CA GLY A 168 17.51 -4.28 0.36
C GLY A 168 16.22 -3.74 0.98
N GLY A 169 16.06 -3.86 2.30
CA GLY A 169 14.88 -3.45 3.04
C GLY A 169 13.78 -4.52 3.11
N ALA A 170 14.01 -5.72 2.58
CA ALA A 170 13.08 -6.83 2.64
C ALA A 170 12.99 -7.38 4.06
N LEU A 171 11.79 -7.75 4.50
CA LEU A 171 11.60 -8.34 5.83
C LEU A 171 12.04 -9.81 5.85
N SER A 172 12.70 -10.21 6.94
CA SER A 172 13.08 -11.59 7.19
C SER A 172 11.88 -12.55 7.15
N GLU A 173 12.12 -13.78 6.72
CA GLU A 173 11.10 -14.84 6.67
C GLU A 173 10.41 -15.05 8.00
N ALA A 174 11.15 -14.94 9.12
CA ALA A 174 10.61 -15.08 10.46
C ALA A 174 9.50 -14.07 10.79
N VAL A 175 9.53 -12.86 10.19
CA VAL A 175 8.43 -11.89 10.35
C VAL A 175 7.20 -12.38 9.59
N TYR A 176 7.37 -12.81 8.33
CA TYR A 176 6.26 -13.30 7.53
C TYR A 176 5.65 -14.60 8.09
N ASP A 177 6.44 -15.51 8.65
CA ASP A 177 5.94 -16.74 9.27
C ASP A 177 4.99 -16.42 10.44
N LYS A 178 5.42 -15.51 11.32
CA LYS A 178 4.64 -15.09 12.49
C LYS A 178 3.41 -14.30 12.08
N PHE A 179 3.56 -13.37 11.13
CA PHE A 179 2.46 -12.58 10.60
C PHE A 179 1.40 -13.48 9.93
N SER A 180 1.85 -14.49 9.17
CA SER A 180 0.97 -15.48 8.54
C SER A 180 0.18 -16.27 9.58
N ARG A 181 0.84 -16.78 10.63
CA ARG A 181 0.16 -17.50 11.72
C ARG A 181 -0.86 -16.63 12.44
N ARG A 182 -0.53 -15.36 12.69
CA ARG A 182 -1.42 -14.38 13.31
C ARG A 182 -2.68 -14.11 12.47
N ILE A 183 -2.56 -14.07 11.14
CA ILE A 183 -3.68 -13.93 10.21
C ILE A 183 -4.52 -15.21 10.13
N MET A 184 -3.87 -16.37 10.02
CA MET A 184 -4.53 -17.66 9.83
C MET A 184 -5.18 -18.19 11.11
N THR A 185 -4.65 -17.81 12.27
CA THR A 185 -5.11 -18.27 13.58
C THR A 185 -5.46 -17.05 14.44
N PRO A 186 -6.69 -16.52 14.38
CA PRO A 186 -7.07 -15.32 15.14
C PRO A 186 -6.92 -15.46 16.66
N SER A 187 -6.93 -16.68 17.19
CA SER A 187 -6.69 -17.00 18.60
C SER A 187 -5.21 -17.10 18.97
N PHE A 188 -4.30 -16.94 18.00
CA PHE A 188 -2.86 -16.94 18.27
C PHE A 188 -2.49 -15.63 18.96
N GLU A 189 -2.04 -15.74 20.21
CA GLU A 189 -1.46 -14.64 20.96
C GLU A 189 0.05 -14.71 20.84
N GLY A 190 0.64 -13.78 20.10
CA GLY A 190 2.09 -13.61 20.06
C GLY A 190 2.60 -12.98 21.36
N SER A 191 3.91 -13.04 21.56
CA SER A 191 4.58 -12.17 22.52
C SER A 191 4.35 -10.69 22.17
N LEU A 192 4.49 -9.79 23.15
CA LEU A 192 4.31 -8.35 22.93
C LEU A 192 5.14 -7.82 21.74
N GLY A 193 6.39 -8.28 21.59
CA GLY A 193 7.24 -7.88 20.48
C GLY A 193 6.71 -8.35 19.12
N GLU A 194 6.11 -9.53 19.05
CA GLU A 194 5.54 -10.08 17.81
C GLU A 194 4.27 -9.34 17.41
N GLU A 195 3.40 -9.00 18.38
CA GLU A 195 2.22 -8.18 18.12
C GLU A 195 2.61 -6.76 17.68
N LEU A 196 3.68 -6.18 18.24
CA LEU A 196 4.21 -4.89 17.80
C LEU A 196 4.71 -4.93 16.35
N VAL A 197 5.46 -5.98 15.97
CA VAL A 197 5.93 -6.17 14.59
C VAL A 197 4.76 -6.40 13.63
N ALA A 198 3.80 -7.25 14.00
CA ALA A 198 2.61 -7.49 13.18
C ALA A 198 1.77 -6.21 12.99
N SER A 199 1.59 -5.42 14.06
CA SER A 199 0.93 -4.12 14.02
C SER A 199 1.67 -3.12 13.12
N ALA A 200 3.01 -3.11 13.18
CA ALA A 200 3.84 -2.28 12.30
C ALA A 200 3.67 -2.66 10.82
N VAL A 201 3.72 -3.96 10.47
CA VAL A 201 3.44 -4.41 9.10
C VAL A 201 2.04 -4.01 8.66
N ASN A 202 1.02 -4.33 9.48
CA ASN A 202 -0.38 -4.04 9.18
C ASN A 202 -0.60 -2.54 8.95
N ARG A 203 0.00 -1.68 9.77
CA ARG A 203 -0.13 -0.23 9.63
C ARG A 203 0.47 0.30 8.32
N VAL A 204 1.61 -0.23 7.90
CA VAL A 204 2.28 0.21 6.67
C VAL A 204 1.47 -0.14 5.43
N VAL A 205 0.88 -1.35 5.41
CA VAL A 205 0.18 -1.90 4.23
C VAL A 205 -1.35 -1.74 4.25
N ASN A 206 -1.96 -1.42 5.39
CA ASN A 206 -3.41 -1.18 5.46
C ASN A 206 -3.77 0.21 6.01
N GLY A 207 -2.77 1.00 6.36
CA GLY A 207 -2.96 2.27 7.02
C GLY A 207 -3.33 2.10 8.51
N PRO A 208 -3.59 3.20 9.20
CA PRO A 208 -4.04 3.13 10.58
C PRO A 208 -5.44 2.51 10.67
N GLU A 209 -5.63 1.61 11.62
CA GLU A 209 -6.95 1.09 11.99
C GLU A 209 -7.35 1.69 13.34
N ILE A 210 -8.55 2.24 13.41
CA ILE A 210 -9.10 2.78 14.64
C ILE A 210 -10.30 1.95 15.02
N LYS A 211 -10.30 1.44 16.25
CA LYS A 211 -11.43 0.68 16.77
C LYS A 211 -12.63 1.62 16.91
N LEU A 212 -13.76 1.22 16.37
CA LEU A 212 -15.02 1.92 16.56
C LEU A 212 -15.48 1.77 18.01
N PRO A 213 -16.20 2.76 18.58
CA PRO A 213 -16.86 2.57 19.86
C PRO A 213 -17.80 1.35 19.79
N SER A 214 -17.99 0.65 20.91
CA SER A 214 -18.62 -0.68 20.97
C SER A 214 -20.00 -0.77 20.32
N GLU A 215 -20.73 0.32 20.32
CA GLU A 215 -22.08 0.45 19.78
C GLU A 215 -22.12 0.68 18.27
N TYR A 216 -20.95 0.91 17.64
CA TYR A 216 -20.79 1.16 16.20
C TYR A 216 -20.11 0.01 15.46
N PHE A 217 -20.51 -0.20 14.23
CA PHE A 217 -19.85 -1.07 13.26
C PHE A 217 -20.10 -0.59 11.83
N LEU A 218 -19.25 -1.02 10.91
CA LEU A 218 -19.40 -0.80 9.47
C LEU A 218 -20.00 -2.06 8.85
N ASP A 219 -21.05 -1.90 8.04
CA ASP A 219 -21.64 -2.98 7.25
C ASP A 219 -21.45 -2.67 5.75
N PHE A 220 -20.79 -3.59 5.06
CA PHE A 220 -20.43 -3.48 3.65
C PHE A 220 -21.56 -3.97 2.72
N GLY A 221 -22.65 -4.49 3.29
CA GLY A 221 -23.75 -5.10 2.54
C GLY A 221 -23.36 -6.43 1.89
N LYS A 222 -24.31 -7.06 1.20
CA LYS A 222 -24.11 -8.27 0.37
C LYS A 222 -23.36 -9.45 1.05
N GLY A 223 -23.45 -9.57 2.37
CA GLY A 223 -22.84 -10.67 3.12
C GLY A 223 -21.31 -10.56 3.27
N GLU A 224 -20.75 -9.35 3.12
CA GLU A 224 -19.31 -9.11 3.24
C GLU A 224 -18.80 -8.99 4.68
N GLY A 225 -19.72 -9.09 5.65
CA GLY A 225 -19.42 -9.09 7.09
C GLY A 225 -19.50 -7.70 7.72
N VAL A 226 -19.33 -7.66 9.04
CA VAL A 226 -19.27 -6.44 9.84
C VAL A 226 -17.82 -6.14 10.24
N ARG A 227 -17.43 -4.87 10.23
CA ARG A 227 -16.13 -4.42 10.78
C ARG A 227 -16.34 -3.52 12.00
N HIS A 228 -15.51 -3.75 13.01
CA HIS A 228 -15.45 -2.93 14.23
C HIS A 228 -14.25 -1.96 14.22
N PHE A 229 -13.57 -1.83 13.08
CA PHE A 229 -12.45 -0.92 12.89
C PHE A 229 -12.70 -0.10 11.63
N VAL A 230 -12.37 1.19 11.69
CA VAL A 230 -12.35 2.08 10.52
C VAL A 230 -10.91 2.31 10.08
N ARG A 231 -10.72 2.40 8.77
CA ARG A 231 -9.47 2.81 8.12
C ARG A 231 -9.65 4.20 7.53
N PRO A 232 -9.24 5.25 8.24
CA PRO A 232 -9.46 6.60 7.77
C PRO A 232 -8.50 6.99 6.66
N TYR A 233 -8.92 7.94 5.84
CA TYR A 233 -7.99 8.84 5.16
C TYR A 233 -7.24 9.65 6.22
N TYR A 234 -6.06 9.17 6.64
CA TYR A 234 -5.38 9.65 7.83
C TYR A 234 -4.84 11.09 7.73
N TRP A 235 -4.88 11.67 6.53
CA TRP A 235 -4.56 13.06 6.25
C TRP A 235 -5.78 13.99 6.23
N ARG A 236 -6.99 13.45 6.40
CA ARG A 236 -8.22 14.23 6.46
C ARG A 236 -8.62 14.49 7.90
N ASP A 237 -9.35 15.58 8.08
CA ASP A 237 -10.09 15.82 9.30
C ASP A 237 -11.08 14.69 9.56
N VAL A 238 -11.32 14.44 10.85
CA VAL A 238 -12.11 13.31 11.34
C VAL A 238 -13.54 13.30 10.80
N ASP A 239 -14.08 14.49 10.51
CA ASP A 239 -15.37 14.71 9.86
C ASP A 239 -15.49 14.13 8.44
N ARG A 240 -14.37 13.80 7.79
CA ARG A 240 -14.28 13.30 6.41
C ARG A 240 -13.53 11.97 6.29
N MET A 241 -13.38 11.27 7.41
CA MET A 241 -12.58 10.04 7.53
C MET A 241 -13.27 8.77 7.06
N PHE A 242 -14.58 8.78 6.80
CA PHE A 242 -15.31 7.57 6.40
C PHE A 242 -15.32 7.41 4.87
N PRO A 243 -14.63 6.41 4.32
CA PRO A 243 -14.68 6.12 2.88
C PRO A 243 -16.03 5.45 2.59
N PHE A 244 -17.01 6.16 2.02
CA PHE A 244 -18.24 5.62 1.38
C PHE A 244 -19.11 4.60 2.16
N GLU A 245 -18.76 4.26 3.40
CA GLU A 245 -19.33 3.17 4.16
C GLU A 245 -20.48 3.63 5.04
N ARG A 246 -21.52 2.81 5.11
CA ARG A 246 -22.66 3.05 5.99
C ARG A 246 -22.27 2.63 7.39
N LEU A 247 -22.20 3.60 8.29
CA LEU A 247 -22.02 3.34 9.71
C LEU A 247 -23.35 2.86 10.30
N PHE A 248 -23.30 1.88 11.18
CA PHE A 248 -24.46 1.41 11.93
C PHE A 248 -24.25 1.58 13.42
N ARG A 249 -25.32 1.96 14.12
CA ARG A 249 -25.42 1.99 15.59
C ARG A 249 -26.63 1.16 16.02
N GLU A 250 -26.43 0.18 16.89
CA GLU A 250 -27.52 -0.68 17.39
C GLU A 250 -28.40 -1.30 16.28
N GLY A 251 -27.81 -1.65 15.13
CA GLY A 251 -28.51 -2.26 14.00
C GLY A 251 -29.29 -1.30 13.10
N ARG A 252 -29.11 0.03 13.26
CA ARG A 252 -29.68 1.05 12.37
C ARG A 252 -28.57 1.85 11.71
N GLU A 253 -28.78 2.22 10.45
CA GLU A 253 -27.87 3.12 9.74
C GLU A 253 -27.79 4.44 10.51
N ALA A 254 -26.58 4.82 10.89
CA ALA A 254 -26.25 5.99 11.68
C ALA A 254 -25.68 7.06 10.76
N ALA A 255 -26.38 8.19 10.65
CA ALA A 255 -25.84 9.39 10.03
C ALA A 255 -25.03 10.15 11.10
N ILE A 256 -23.70 9.97 11.12
CA ILE A 256 -22.83 10.89 11.87
C ILE A 256 -22.79 12.19 11.06
N GLY A 257 -23.64 13.14 11.41
CA GLY A 257 -23.75 14.34 10.60
C GLY A 257 -24.74 15.38 11.09
N ASP A 258 -25.90 14.98 11.61
CA ASP A 258 -26.99 15.95 11.79
C ASP A 258 -26.97 16.66 13.16
N ASP A 259 -26.40 16.03 14.20
CA ASP A 259 -26.25 16.61 15.53
C ASP A 259 -24.75 16.85 15.85
N PRO A 260 -24.31 18.11 15.99
CA PRO A 260 -22.95 18.46 16.39
C PRO A 260 -22.48 17.82 17.70
N LEU A 261 -23.38 17.58 18.66
CA LEU A 261 -23.01 17.01 19.96
C LEU A 261 -22.74 15.51 19.86
N GLU A 262 -23.57 14.76 19.13
CA GLU A 262 -23.35 13.34 18.89
C GLU A 262 -22.11 13.11 18.02
N ARG A 263 -21.87 14.01 17.07
CA ARG A 263 -20.64 14.05 16.28
C ARG A 263 -19.40 14.21 17.17
N ASP A 264 -19.41 15.20 18.08
CA ASP A 264 -18.29 15.47 18.99
C ASP A 264 -18.05 14.32 19.99
N LYS A 265 -19.10 13.72 20.53
CA LYS A 265 -19.00 12.53 21.40
C LYS A 265 -18.39 11.35 20.65
N PHE A 266 -18.89 11.07 19.45
CA PHE A 266 -18.39 9.99 18.62
C PHE A 266 -16.90 10.21 18.29
N PHE A 267 -16.52 11.42 17.87
CA PHE A 267 -15.13 11.71 17.56
C PHE A 267 -14.24 11.75 18.79
N THR A 268 -14.74 12.17 19.94
CA THR A 268 -14.00 12.06 21.22
C THR A 268 -13.77 10.59 21.58
N ALA A 269 -14.76 9.73 21.42
CA ALA A 269 -14.63 8.29 21.67
C ALA A 269 -13.67 7.62 20.67
N LEU A 270 -13.68 8.04 19.41
CA LEU A 270 -12.83 7.52 18.34
C LEU A 270 -11.37 8.03 18.46
N CYS A 271 -11.18 9.33 18.70
CA CYS A 271 -9.88 9.99 18.75
C CYS A 271 -9.21 9.90 20.12
N GLY A 272 -9.97 9.79 21.20
CA GLY A 272 -9.45 9.54 22.55
C GLY A 272 -8.73 8.21 22.69
N GLN A 273 -8.87 7.32 21.70
CA GLN A 273 -8.13 6.07 21.57
C GLN A 273 -6.83 6.20 20.76
N VAL A 274 -6.59 7.36 20.11
CA VAL A 274 -5.39 7.62 19.32
C VAL A 274 -4.48 8.55 20.12
N GLU A 275 -3.37 8.04 20.62
CA GLU A 275 -2.36 8.85 21.32
C GLU A 275 -1.87 9.97 20.37
N GLY A 276 -2.03 11.24 20.80
CA GLY A 276 -1.73 12.43 19.97
C GLY A 276 -2.85 12.94 19.06
N GLY A 277 -3.97 12.21 18.95
CA GLY A 277 -5.07 12.55 18.04
C GLY A 277 -4.77 12.29 16.56
N LEU A 278 -5.79 12.34 15.71
CA LEU A 278 -5.65 12.12 14.26
C LEU A 278 -4.95 13.27 13.52
N HIS A 279 -5.18 14.51 13.98
CA HIS A 279 -4.55 15.70 13.40
C HIS A 279 -3.02 15.75 13.60
N ALA A 280 -2.44 14.92 14.48
CA ALA A 280 -1.00 14.87 14.71
C ALA A 280 -0.21 14.08 13.65
N ARG A 281 -0.88 13.55 12.60
CA ARG A 281 -0.25 12.68 11.60
C ARG A 281 -0.03 13.37 10.25
N GLN A 282 0.42 14.62 10.28
CA GLN A 282 1.00 15.22 9.08
C GLN A 282 2.34 14.54 8.77
N GLU A 283 2.52 14.20 7.51
CA GLU A 283 3.79 13.67 7.01
C GLU A 283 4.92 14.68 7.23
N ARG A 284 6.06 14.21 7.74
CA ARG A 284 7.22 15.09 8.01
C ARG A 284 8.06 15.36 6.76
N MET A 285 7.96 14.46 5.80
CA MET A 285 8.64 14.45 4.50
C MET A 285 7.58 14.12 3.45
N PRO A 286 7.67 14.67 2.22
CA PRO A 286 6.77 14.32 1.12
C PRO A 286 6.65 12.81 0.96
N THR A 287 5.44 12.31 1.14
CA THR A 287 5.11 10.89 1.10
C THR A 287 4.12 10.65 -0.03
N ILE A 288 4.42 9.68 -0.89
CA ILE A 288 3.51 9.22 -1.96
C ILE A 288 3.01 7.82 -1.61
N VAL A 289 1.68 7.62 -1.62
CA VAL A 289 1.00 6.38 -1.20
C VAL A 289 -0.06 5.91 -2.21
N GLY A 290 -0.53 4.68 -2.05
CA GLY A 290 -1.62 4.01 -2.77
C GLY A 290 -2.86 3.76 -1.91
N HIS A 291 -3.53 2.61 -2.07
CA HIS A 291 -4.49 1.98 -1.13
C HIS A 291 -5.92 2.57 -0.99
N PHE A 292 -6.09 3.87 -1.19
CA PHE A 292 -7.28 4.59 -0.70
C PHE A 292 -8.43 4.74 -1.71
N SER A 293 -8.23 4.30 -2.94
CA SER A 293 -9.19 4.22 -4.04
C SER A 293 -10.04 5.48 -4.15
N LEU A 294 -9.37 6.60 -4.47
CA LEU A 294 -10.03 7.90 -4.51
C LEU A 294 -10.97 8.00 -5.72
N ALA A 295 -12.19 8.49 -5.50
CA ALA A 295 -13.21 8.68 -6.54
C ALA A 295 -13.17 10.07 -7.21
N GLN A 296 -12.35 10.98 -6.68
CA GLN A 296 -12.22 12.35 -7.17
C GLN A 296 -11.11 12.48 -8.20
N ALA A 297 -11.03 13.64 -8.87
CA ALA A 297 -9.91 13.91 -9.78
C ALA A 297 -8.56 13.90 -9.04
N PRO A 298 -7.46 13.52 -9.72
CA PRO A 298 -6.11 13.61 -9.17
C PRO A 298 -5.79 15.01 -8.66
N HIS A 299 -5.30 15.10 -7.43
CA HIS A 299 -4.90 16.32 -6.76
C HIS A 299 -3.96 16.00 -5.59
N ILE A 300 -3.18 16.98 -5.13
CA ILE A 300 -2.37 16.91 -3.92
C ILE A 300 -3.28 16.88 -2.69
N ASN A 301 -3.14 15.86 -1.85
CA ASN A 301 -4.07 15.63 -0.74
C ASN A 301 -3.75 16.44 0.52
N ALA A 302 -2.46 16.70 0.78
CA ALA A 302 -1.95 17.58 1.82
C ALA A 302 -0.54 18.06 1.44
N ASP A 303 -0.01 19.07 2.14
CA ASP A 303 1.30 19.68 1.90
C ASP A 303 2.42 18.65 1.64
N LYS A 304 2.44 17.57 2.42
CA LYS A 304 3.44 16.49 2.34
C LYS A 304 2.85 15.11 2.09
N LEU A 305 1.60 15.01 1.62
CA LEU A 305 1.02 13.73 1.25
C LEU A 305 0.31 13.77 -0.11
N LEU A 306 0.61 12.78 -0.93
CA LEU A 306 -0.08 12.52 -2.19
C LEU A 306 -0.45 11.03 -2.31
N CYS A 307 -1.73 10.75 -2.53
CA CYS A 307 -2.24 9.45 -2.91
C CYS A 307 -2.40 9.37 -4.43
N VAL A 308 -1.87 8.31 -5.04
CA VAL A 308 -1.94 8.06 -6.48
C VAL A 308 -2.90 6.92 -6.86
N ASP A 309 -3.68 6.41 -5.91
CA ASP A 309 -4.71 5.38 -6.11
C ASP A 309 -6.09 6.01 -6.39
N TYR A 310 -6.65 5.70 -7.55
CA TYR A 310 -7.93 6.22 -8.03
C TYR A 310 -8.77 5.12 -8.67
N THR A 311 -10.09 5.18 -8.45
CA THR A 311 -11.03 4.12 -8.86
C THR A 311 -11.27 3.98 -10.37
N ASP A 312 -10.97 5.01 -11.17
CA ASP A 312 -11.33 5.07 -12.59
C ASP A 312 -10.14 5.32 -13.53
N ARG A 313 -8.92 5.37 -12.99
CA ARG A 313 -7.70 5.72 -13.73
C ARG A 313 -6.45 5.24 -13.01
N LEU A 314 -5.43 4.88 -13.79
CA LEU A 314 -4.09 4.70 -13.26
C LEU A 314 -3.37 6.05 -13.25
N THR A 315 -2.91 6.47 -12.07
CA THR A 315 -2.25 7.77 -11.87
C THR A 315 -0.81 7.59 -11.43
N ALA A 316 0.04 8.45 -11.95
CA ALA A 316 1.43 8.58 -11.56
C ALA A 316 1.76 10.01 -11.15
N TYR A 317 2.84 10.14 -10.36
CA TYR A 317 3.43 11.40 -9.98
C TYR A 317 4.92 11.43 -10.31
N ARG A 318 5.37 12.47 -11.01
CA ARG A 318 6.78 12.63 -11.42
C ARG A 318 7.56 13.47 -10.43
N VAL A 319 8.74 12.98 -10.04
CA VAL A 319 9.72 13.70 -9.21
C VAL A 319 11.01 13.78 -10.02
N ASP A 320 11.40 14.99 -10.42
CA ASP A 320 12.71 15.20 -11.05
C ASP A 320 13.77 15.35 -9.96
N VAL A 321 14.94 14.74 -10.15
CA VAL A 321 16.02 14.82 -9.15
C VAL A 321 16.47 16.28 -8.93
N ASP A 322 16.42 17.10 -9.98
CA ASP A 322 16.79 18.53 -9.95
C ASP A 322 15.61 19.46 -9.62
N ALA A 323 14.45 18.92 -9.23
CA ALA A 323 13.29 19.71 -8.86
C ALA A 323 13.58 20.61 -7.64
N ALA A 324 12.83 21.71 -7.55
CA ALA A 324 12.90 22.62 -6.41
C ALA A 324 12.56 21.90 -5.10
N ARG A 325 13.27 22.26 -4.03
CA ARG A 325 13.13 21.66 -2.70
C ARG A 325 12.91 22.72 -1.63
N ASP A 326 12.29 22.32 -0.53
CA ASP A 326 12.17 23.15 0.66
C ASP A 326 13.53 23.32 1.37
N GLU A 327 13.55 24.13 2.42
CA GLU A 327 14.74 24.38 3.26
C GLU A 327 15.31 23.13 3.95
N ASN A 328 14.53 22.06 4.04
CA ASN A 328 14.92 20.77 4.62
C ASN A 328 15.41 19.79 3.54
N GLY A 329 15.44 20.20 2.27
CA GLY A 329 15.81 19.34 1.14
C GLY A 329 14.69 18.38 0.71
N HIS A 330 13.45 18.66 1.08
CA HIS A 330 12.29 17.87 0.67
C HIS A 330 11.73 18.33 -0.68
N HIS A 331 11.19 17.38 -1.44
CA HIS A 331 10.44 17.68 -2.67
C HIS A 331 9.24 18.58 -2.38
N ILE A 332 8.93 19.50 -3.30
CA ILE A 332 7.71 20.31 -3.22
C ILE A 332 6.69 19.74 -4.20
N PHE A 333 5.49 19.42 -3.73
CA PHE A 333 4.47 18.86 -4.61
C PHE A 333 3.87 19.90 -5.56
N HIS A 334 3.71 19.52 -6.83
CA HIS A 334 3.10 20.34 -7.88
C HIS A 334 2.12 19.52 -8.71
N GLU A 335 0.91 20.04 -8.91
CA GLU A 335 -0.16 19.34 -9.65
C GLU A 335 0.24 19.01 -11.10
N ASP A 336 1.09 19.84 -11.72
CA ASP A 336 1.58 19.64 -13.09
C ASP A 336 2.42 18.36 -13.25
N ASN A 337 2.87 17.76 -12.14
CA ASN A 337 3.63 16.52 -12.15
C ASN A 337 2.74 15.27 -12.14
N LEU A 338 1.41 15.42 -12.05
CA LEU A 338 0.47 14.32 -12.14
C LEU A 338 0.26 13.89 -13.59
N VAL A 339 0.35 12.58 -13.83
CA VAL A 339 0.11 11.97 -15.15
C VAL A 339 -0.83 10.79 -14.97
N TRP A 340 -1.89 10.68 -15.77
CA TRP A 340 -2.83 9.55 -15.64
C TRP A 340 -3.34 9.04 -16.98
N VAL A 341 -3.86 7.81 -16.96
CA VAL A 341 -4.61 7.19 -18.07
C VAL A 341 -5.89 6.56 -17.50
N PRO A 342 -7.04 6.62 -18.20
CA PRO A 342 -8.24 5.93 -17.76
C PRO A 342 -8.03 4.42 -17.74
N PHE A 343 -8.74 3.70 -16.86
CA PHE A 343 -8.73 2.23 -16.81
C PHE A 343 -9.33 1.59 -18.06
#